data_AF-W9RC58-F1
#
_entry.id   AF-W9RC58-F1
#
_cell.length_a   1.000
_cell.length_b   1.000
_cell.length_c   1.000
_cell.angle_alpha   90.00
_cell.angle_beta   90.00
_cell.angle_gamma   90.00
#
_symmetry.space_group_name_H-M   'P 1'
#
loop_
_entity.id
_entity.type
_entity.pdbx_description
1 polymer ?
#
loop_
_entity_poly.entity_id
_entity_poly.type
_entity_poly.pdbx_seq_one_letter_code
_entity_poly.pdbx_strand_id
1 'polypeptide(L)'
;MSRLQEPSSLKRKQPDSRSPLDSLTEHERIIYNVIRSKQDMGIWMQDMKRVAKVPDNVANKALKSLETKKLIKEVVNIQKRGKKHYVAAEFEPATEITGGAWYSNGKMDFVVINILKDQCLKWIYKQRVATLEGILDAIRKSGISNVELTTVQIEELVRALVLDNEVVEVKSNGMGEFDSIPVGKVCYKSTSKGSRGDPKIGAMSSIPCGVCPRISDCTPDGIISPKTCKYYSQWLDF
;
A
#
# COMPACT_ATOMS: atom_id res chain seq x y z
N MET A 1 53.30 14.74 -57.85
CA MET A 1 52.71 16.08 -57.72
C MET A 1 51.20 15.94 -57.65
N SER A 2 50.58 16.42 -56.55
CA SER A 2 49.20 16.92 -56.43
C SER A 2 48.04 15.96 -56.77
N ARG A 3 46.90 15.89 -56.09
CA ARG A 3 46.25 16.67 -55.03
C ARG A 3 45.06 15.83 -54.52
N LEU A 4 44.72 16.03 -53.25
CA LEU A 4 43.51 15.57 -52.57
C LEU A 4 42.22 15.96 -53.32
N GLN A 5 41.16 15.14 -53.21
CA GLN A 5 39.80 15.66 -53.14
C GLN A 5 38.82 14.69 -52.44
N GLU A 6 38.38 15.08 -51.25
CA GLU A 6 37.22 14.54 -50.53
C GLU A 6 35.91 15.00 -51.22
N PRO A 7 34.83 14.20 -51.19
CA PRO A 7 33.46 14.69 -51.39
C PRO A 7 32.77 14.85 -50.02
N SER A 8 32.47 16.08 -49.64
CA SER A 8 31.18 16.76 -49.85
C SER A 8 30.23 16.63 -48.65
N SER A 9 30.25 17.68 -47.83
CA SER A 9 29.39 17.93 -46.67
C SER A 9 27.90 17.96 -47.07
N LEU A 10 27.16 16.93 -46.68
CA LEU A 10 25.70 16.95 -46.72
C LEU A 10 25.19 17.77 -45.52
N LYS A 11 24.78 19.01 -45.83
CA LYS A 11 23.94 19.88 -45.00
C LYS A 11 22.74 19.07 -44.45
N ARG A 12 22.79 18.69 -43.18
CA ARG A 12 21.62 18.19 -42.45
C ARG A 12 20.66 19.36 -42.22
N LYS A 13 19.48 19.28 -42.81
CA LYS A 13 18.32 20.10 -42.48
C LYS A 13 17.99 19.89 -40.99
N GLN A 14 18.05 20.98 -40.23
CA GLN A 14 17.63 21.05 -38.83
C GLN A 14 16.10 20.91 -38.78
N PRO A 15 15.53 19.91 -38.10
CA PRO A 15 14.09 19.93 -37.84
C PRO A 15 13.83 20.94 -36.72
N ASP A 16 12.97 21.92 -36.99
CA ASP A 16 12.40 22.84 -36.01
C ASP A 16 11.64 22.07 -34.93
N SER A 17 12.36 21.59 -33.91
CA SER A 17 11.77 21.10 -32.67
C SER A 17 11.42 22.30 -31.79
N ARG A 18 10.34 23.01 -32.11
CA ARG A 18 9.71 23.94 -31.14
C ARG A 18 9.24 23.09 -29.97
N SER A 19 9.92 23.22 -28.85
CA SER A 19 9.60 22.48 -27.65
C SER A 19 8.28 23.00 -27.06
N PRO A 20 7.47 22.18 -26.38
CA PRO A 20 6.24 22.66 -25.70
C PRO A 20 6.50 23.81 -24.71
N LEU A 21 7.77 23.97 -24.31
CA LEU A 21 8.29 25.01 -23.45
C LEU A 21 8.32 26.41 -24.11
N ASP A 22 8.32 26.49 -25.45
CA ASP A 22 8.39 27.77 -26.19
C ASP A 22 7.02 28.48 -26.25
N SER A 23 5.94 27.81 -25.85
CA SER A 23 4.57 28.37 -25.77
C SER A 23 4.18 28.86 -24.38
N LEU A 24 5.11 28.82 -23.43
CA LEU A 24 4.86 29.18 -22.03
C LEU A 24 5.13 30.67 -21.80
N THR A 25 4.26 31.30 -21.03
CA THR A 25 4.54 32.65 -20.52
C THR A 25 5.73 32.61 -19.54
N GLU A 26 6.43 33.74 -19.36
CA GLU A 26 7.57 33.87 -18.43
C GLU A 26 7.24 33.27 -17.04
N HIS A 27 6.04 33.57 -16.52
CA HIS A 27 5.56 33.08 -15.24
C HIS A 27 5.25 31.57 -15.24
N GLU A 28 4.68 31.03 -16.32
CA GLU A 28 4.46 29.58 -16.47
C GLU A 28 5.80 28.83 -16.48
N ARG A 29 6.82 29.39 -17.15
CA ARG A 29 8.15 28.79 -17.23
C ARG A 29 8.85 28.78 -15.86
N ILE A 30 8.75 29.86 -15.10
CA ILE A 30 9.30 29.93 -13.73
C ILE A 30 8.63 28.87 -12.84
N ILE A 31 7.29 28.79 -12.84
CA ILE A 31 6.55 27.83 -12.03
C ILE A 31 6.88 26.39 -12.43
N TYR A 32 6.93 26.11 -13.73
CA TYR A 32 7.30 24.80 -14.25
C TYR A 32 8.70 24.40 -13.79
N ASN A 33 9.70 25.28 -13.91
CA ASN A 33 11.07 25.01 -13.49
C ASN A 33 11.18 24.74 -11.98
N VAL A 34 10.42 25.48 -11.15
CA VAL A 34 10.37 25.25 -9.70
C VAL A 34 9.78 23.88 -9.38
N ILE A 35 8.66 23.49 -10.01
CA ILE A 35 8.05 22.17 -9.83
C ILE A 35 9.02 21.07 -10.29
N ARG A 36 9.63 21.24 -11.46
CA ARG A 36 10.61 20.32 -12.05
C ARG A 36 11.83 20.11 -11.15
N SER A 37 12.29 21.16 -10.47
CA SER A 37 13.43 21.08 -9.54
C SER A 37 13.21 20.16 -8.34
N LYS A 38 11.94 19.87 -8.01
CA LYS A 38 11.55 18.98 -6.91
C LYS A 38 11.26 17.54 -7.32
N GLN A 39 11.39 17.23 -8.62
CA GLN A 39 11.30 15.88 -9.18
C GLN A 39 10.08 15.08 -8.67
N ASP A 40 10.32 13.94 -8.04
CA ASP A 40 9.37 12.90 -7.61
C ASP A 40 8.60 13.25 -6.32
N MET A 41 9.20 14.02 -5.41
CA MET A 41 8.57 14.47 -4.16
C MET A 41 7.57 15.60 -4.37
N GLY A 42 7.68 16.30 -5.50
CA GLY A 42 6.83 17.43 -5.85
C GLY A 42 6.95 18.62 -4.90
N ILE A 43 6.08 19.62 -5.11
CA ILE A 43 6.06 20.84 -4.30
C ILE A 43 4.65 21.20 -3.89
N TRP A 44 4.48 21.61 -2.62
CA TRP A 44 3.21 22.14 -2.13
C TRP A 44 2.90 23.50 -2.78
N MET A 45 1.65 23.72 -3.16
CA MET A 45 1.19 24.95 -3.81
C MET A 45 1.66 26.25 -3.11
N GLN A 46 1.61 26.32 -1.77
CA GLN A 46 2.02 27.54 -1.05
C GLN A 46 3.54 27.72 -1.02
N ASP A 47 4.31 26.63 -0.88
CA ASP A 47 5.77 26.68 -0.94
C ASP A 47 6.23 27.05 -2.35
N MET A 48 5.56 26.55 -3.38
CA MET A 48 5.81 26.93 -4.78
C MET A 48 5.61 28.43 -4.97
N LYS A 49 4.50 29.00 -4.48
CA LYS A 49 4.26 30.45 -4.55
C LYS A 49 5.36 31.27 -3.86
N ARG A 50 5.80 30.82 -2.69
CA ARG A 50 6.89 31.46 -1.93
C ARG A 50 8.21 31.44 -2.69
N VAL A 51 8.54 30.32 -3.32
CA VAL A 51 9.79 30.13 -4.07
C VAL A 51 9.76 30.85 -5.42
N ALA A 52 8.63 30.80 -6.13
CA ALA A 52 8.47 31.43 -7.43
C ALA A 52 8.40 32.97 -7.35
N LYS A 53 8.05 33.52 -6.17
CA LYS A 53 7.88 34.97 -5.94
C LYS A 53 6.89 35.61 -6.94
N VAL A 54 5.84 34.87 -7.30
CA VAL A 54 4.80 35.30 -8.25
C VAL A 54 3.51 35.63 -7.48
N PRO A 55 2.73 36.66 -7.88
CA PRO A 55 1.44 36.95 -7.28
C PRO A 55 0.45 35.78 -7.38
N ASP A 56 -0.34 35.58 -6.32
CA ASP A 56 -1.26 34.44 -6.17
C ASP A 56 -2.21 34.23 -7.35
N ASN A 57 -2.76 35.30 -7.90
CA ASN A 57 -3.69 35.24 -9.03
C ASN A 57 -3.01 34.70 -10.30
N VAL A 58 -1.78 35.12 -10.54
CA VAL A 58 -0.99 34.68 -11.70
C VAL A 58 -0.53 33.23 -11.50
N ALA A 59 -0.09 32.87 -10.30
CA ALA A 59 0.31 31.51 -9.98
C ALA A 59 -0.83 30.50 -10.14
N ASN A 60 -2.04 30.83 -9.66
CA ASN A 60 -3.22 29.97 -9.81
C ASN A 60 -3.64 29.83 -11.28
N LYS A 61 -3.55 30.90 -12.08
CA LYS A 61 -3.86 30.86 -13.52
C LYS A 61 -2.84 30.03 -14.30
N ALA A 62 -1.56 30.19 -13.99
CA ALA A 62 -0.47 29.42 -14.58
C ALA A 62 -0.58 27.94 -14.23
N LEU A 63 -0.89 27.57 -12.99
CA LEU A 63 -1.12 26.16 -12.60
C LEU A 63 -2.24 25.52 -13.41
N LYS A 64 -3.40 26.18 -13.53
CA LYS A 64 -4.51 25.68 -14.37
C LYS A 64 -4.13 25.53 -15.84
N SER A 65 -3.36 26.48 -16.37
CA SER A 65 -2.84 26.42 -17.74
C SER A 65 -1.88 25.24 -17.92
N LEU A 66 -0.95 25.04 -16.99
CA LEU A 66 0.02 23.94 -17.01
C LEU A 66 -0.65 22.56 -16.83
N GLU A 67 -1.71 22.46 -16.01
CA GLU A 67 -2.56 21.26 -15.89
C GLU A 67 -3.29 20.97 -17.21
N THR A 68 -3.90 22.01 -17.81
CA THR A 68 -4.61 21.88 -19.10
C THR A 68 -3.67 21.42 -20.22
N LYS A 69 -2.43 21.93 -20.23
CA LYS A 69 -1.35 21.54 -21.15
C LYS A 69 -0.75 20.15 -20.81
N LYS A 70 -1.21 19.48 -19.75
CA LYS A 70 -0.71 18.18 -19.22
C LYS A 70 0.79 18.18 -18.91
N LEU A 71 1.35 19.33 -18.54
CA LEU A 71 2.76 19.48 -18.16
C LEU A 71 3.00 19.20 -16.68
N ILE A 72 1.96 19.33 -15.85
CA ILE A 72 2.01 19.04 -14.40
C ILE A 72 0.83 18.16 -14.00
N LYS A 73 1.02 17.39 -12.93
CA LYS A 73 0.00 16.53 -12.31
C LYS A 73 -0.22 16.98 -10.87
N GLU A 74 -1.48 17.10 -10.45
CA GLU A 74 -1.83 17.30 -9.04
C GLU A 74 -1.73 15.95 -8.31
N VAL A 75 -0.94 15.92 -7.24
CA VAL A 75 -0.73 14.74 -6.39
C VAL A 75 -1.18 15.08 -4.98
N VAL A 76 -1.99 14.19 -4.40
CA VAL A 76 -2.42 14.30 -3.01
C VAL A 76 -1.36 13.63 -2.13
N ASN A 77 -0.79 14.39 -1.19
CA ASN A 77 0.15 13.85 -0.21
C ASN A 77 -0.62 13.16 0.93
N ILE A 78 -0.34 11.88 1.16
CA ILE A 78 -1.02 11.07 2.19
C ILE A 78 -0.59 11.43 3.60
N GLN A 79 0.68 11.76 3.81
CA GLN A 79 1.20 12.16 5.12
C GLN A 79 0.61 13.52 5.55
N LYS A 80 0.37 14.42 4.59
CA LYS A 80 -0.18 15.77 4.83
C LYS A 80 -1.49 15.96 4.08
N ARG A 81 -2.54 15.30 4.58
CA ARG A 81 -3.91 15.35 4.03
C ARG A 81 -4.37 16.81 3.85
N GLY A 82 -4.96 17.09 2.68
CA GLY A 82 -5.53 18.41 2.33
C GLY A 82 -4.57 19.39 1.66
N LYS A 83 -3.28 19.07 1.50
CA LYS A 83 -2.30 19.92 0.81
C LYS A 83 -2.06 19.46 -0.62
N LYS A 84 -2.42 20.30 -1.59
CA LYS A 84 -2.19 20.08 -3.03
C LYS A 84 -0.68 20.12 -3.37
N HIS A 85 -0.10 19.00 -3.78
CA HIS A 85 1.26 18.94 -4.30
C HIS A 85 1.24 18.83 -5.81
N TYR A 86 2.26 19.39 -6.45
CA TYR A 86 2.42 19.35 -7.90
C TYR A 86 3.72 18.66 -8.25
N VAL A 87 3.65 17.76 -9.23
CA VAL A 87 4.78 17.03 -9.83
C VAL A 87 4.73 17.27 -11.33
N ALA A 88 5.89 17.40 -11.98
CA ALA A 88 5.93 17.55 -13.44
C ALA A 88 5.45 16.24 -14.09
N ALA A 89 4.73 16.31 -15.21
CA ALA A 89 4.08 15.15 -15.82
C ALA A 89 5.08 14.06 -16.28
N GLU A 90 6.33 14.48 -16.53
CA GLU A 90 7.48 13.64 -16.85
C GLU A 90 7.98 12.77 -15.68
N PHE A 91 7.63 13.10 -14.43
CA PHE A 91 8.00 12.32 -13.25
C PHE A 91 6.82 11.51 -12.72
N GLU A 92 7.12 10.30 -12.27
CA GLU A 92 6.20 9.52 -11.43
C GLU A 92 6.37 9.95 -9.97
N PRO A 93 5.27 10.27 -9.27
CA PRO A 93 5.35 10.73 -7.89
C PRO A 93 5.84 9.61 -6.97
N ALA A 94 6.69 9.97 -6.00
CA ALA A 94 7.27 9.00 -5.07
C ALA A 94 6.21 8.23 -4.28
N THR A 95 6.48 6.95 -3.99
CA THR A 95 5.60 6.10 -3.17
C THR A 95 5.42 6.65 -1.75
N GLU A 96 6.34 7.46 -1.26
CA GLU A 96 6.23 8.14 0.04
C GLU A 96 5.09 9.16 0.09
N ILE A 97 4.82 9.84 -1.04
CA ILE A 97 3.75 10.84 -1.13
C ILE A 97 2.43 10.22 -1.62
N THR A 98 2.50 9.21 -2.51
CA THR A 98 1.33 8.51 -3.07
C THR A 98 0.91 7.28 -2.30
N GLY A 99 1.70 6.82 -1.32
CA GLY A 99 1.38 5.69 -0.44
C GLY A 99 1.57 4.33 -1.09
N GLY A 100 2.04 4.29 -2.34
CA GLY A 100 2.24 3.07 -3.11
C GLY A 100 0.93 2.47 -3.63
N ALA A 101 1.00 1.18 -4.02
CA ALA A 101 -0.08 0.50 -4.73
C ALA A 101 -1.37 0.28 -3.91
N TRP A 102 -1.31 0.51 -2.60
CA TRP A 102 -2.46 0.39 -1.70
C TRP A 102 -3.37 1.62 -1.71
N TYR A 103 -2.97 2.70 -2.38
CA TYR A 103 -3.70 3.97 -2.37
C TYR A 103 -4.20 4.35 -3.75
N SER A 104 -5.50 4.62 -3.82
CA SER A 104 -6.20 5.16 -4.99
C SER A 104 -6.62 6.59 -4.65
N ASN A 105 -6.12 7.58 -5.41
CA ASN A 105 -6.44 9.01 -5.24
C ASN A 105 -6.23 9.52 -3.79
N GLY A 106 -5.15 9.09 -3.13
CA GLY A 106 -4.82 9.54 -1.77
C GLY A 106 -5.66 8.92 -0.65
N LYS A 107 -6.48 7.91 -0.96
CA LYS A 107 -7.18 7.06 0.03
C LYS A 107 -6.72 5.61 -0.12
N MET A 108 -6.53 4.94 1.01
CA MET A 108 -6.21 3.52 1.01
C MET A 108 -7.41 2.72 0.50
N ASP A 109 -7.17 1.83 -0.46
CA ASP A 109 -8.18 0.99 -1.08
C ASP A 109 -8.36 -0.30 -0.27
N PHE A 110 -9.11 -0.19 0.83
CA PHE A 110 -9.42 -1.34 1.69
C PHE A 110 -10.18 -2.44 0.96
N VAL A 111 -10.95 -2.10 -0.09
CA VAL A 111 -11.73 -3.08 -0.84
C VAL A 111 -10.77 -3.99 -1.60
N VAL A 112 -9.82 -3.42 -2.35
CA VAL A 112 -8.80 -4.19 -3.07
C VAL A 112 -7.93 -4.99 -2.10
N ILE A 113 -7.48 -4.39 -0.99
CA ILE A 113 -6.67 -5.07 0.03
C ILE A 113 -7.41 -6.30 0.59
N ASN A 114 -8.67 -6.15 0.97
CA ASN A 114 -9.45 -7.25 1.55
C ASN A 114 -9.74 -8.35 0.53
N ILE A 115 -9.98 -8.00 -0.73
CA ILE A 115 -10.12 -8.98 -1.81
C ILE A 115 -8.82 -9.78 -1.96
N LEU A 116 -7.66 -9.12 -1.97
CA LEU A 116 -6.37 -9.79 -2.10
C LEU A 116 -6.06 -10.67 -0.89
N LYS A 117 -6.36 -10.20 0.33
CA LYS A 117 -6.27 -10.99 1.57
C LYS A 117 -7.11 -12.27 1.49
N ASP A 118 -8.37 -12.16 1.08
CA ASP A 118 -9.27 -13.31 0.93
C ASP A 118 -8.75 -14.32 -0.11
N GLN A 119 -8.13 -13.85 -1.19
CA GLN A 119 -7.51 -14.73 -2.19
C GLN A 119 -6.25 -15.44 -1.64
N CYS A 120 -5.39 -14.72 -0.92
CA CYS A 120 -4.26 -15.31 -0.21
C CYS A 120 -4.74 -16.43 0.72
N LEU A 121 -5.77 -16.15 1.54
CA LEU A 121 -6.36 -17.12 2.45
C LEU A 121 -6.90 -18.33 1.71
N LYS A 122 -7.76 -18.13 0.71
CA LYS A 122 -8.33 -19.22 -0.11
C LYS A 122 -7.26 -20.13 -0.69
N TRP A 123 -6.14 -19.55 -1.15
CA TRP A 123 -5.02 -20.33 -1.67
C TRP A 123 -4.30 -21.13 -0.57
N ILE A 124 -3.98 -20.50 0.55
CA ILE A 124 -3.35 -21.15 1.71
C ILE A 124 -4.22 -22.29 2.24
N TYR A 125 -5.54 -22.08 2.34
CA TYR A 125 -6.51 -23.10 2.72
C TYR A 125 -6.51 -24.29 1.76
N LYS A 126 -6.41 -24.03 0.46
CA LYS A 126 -6.42 -25.08 -0.57
C LYS A 126 -5.14 -25.92 -0.57
N GLN A 127 -3.98 -25.28 -0.40
CA GLN A 127 -2.68 -25.95 -0.46
C GLN A 127 -2.23 -26.53 0.89
N ARG A 128 -2.93 -26.21 1.99
CA ARG A 128 -2.56 -26.48 3.40
C ARG A 128 -1.29 -25.76 3.87
N VAL A 129 -0.27 -25.68 3.03
CA VAL A 129 0.98 -24.93 3.23
C VAL A 129 1.30 -24.18 1.94
N ALA A 130 1.67 -22.89 2.05
CA ALA A 130 2.05 -22.06 0.92
C ALA A 130 3.30 -21.23 1.21
N THR A 131 4.10 -20.96 0.18
CA THR A 131 5.25 -20.04 0.24
C THR A 131 4.86 -18.66 -0.32
N LEU A 132 5.63 -17.61 -0.05
CA LEU A 132 5.40 -16.28 -0.65
C LEU A 132 5.35 -16.35 -2.18
N GLU A 133 6.30 -17.08 -2.78
CA GLU A 133 6.37 -17.33 -4.22
C GLU A 133 5.10 -18.02 -4.73
N GLY A 134 4.65 -19.07 -4.04
CA GLY A 134 3.44 -19.81 -4.42
C GLY A 134 2.17 -18.97 -4.29
N ILE A 135 2.08 -18.08 -3.30
CA ILE A 135 0.96 -17.14 -3.13
C ILE A 135 0.98 -16.10 -4.26
N LEU A 136 2.15 -15.54 -4.56
CA LEU A 136 2.31 -14.55 -5.63
C LEU A 136 1.94 -15.12 -7.00
N ASP A 137 2.38 -16.35 -7.31
CA ASP A 137 2.01 -17.04 -8.55
C ASP A 137 0.52 -17.34 -8.62
N ALA A 138 -0.12 -17.69 -7.50
CA ALA A 138 -1.55 -17.92 -7.45
C ALA A 138 -2.35 -16.66 -7.74
N ILE A 139 -1.93 -15.52 -7.19
CA ILE A 139 -2.57 -14.22 -7.42
C ILE A 139 -2.40 -13.81 -8.88
N ARG A 140 -1.20 -13.98 -9.45
CA ARG A 140 -0.97 -13.73 -10.89
C ARG A 140 -1.87 -14.57 -11.78
N LYS A 141 -2.05 -15.86 -11.46
CA LYS A 141 -2.95 -16.77 -12.18
C LYS A 141 -4.43 -16.40 -12.02
N SER A 142 -4.80 -15.83 -10.88
CA SER A 142 -6.20 -15.44 -10.62
C SER A 142 -6.65 -14.24 -11.45
N GLY A 143 -5.72 -13.37 -11.89
CA GLY A 143 -6.03 -12.20 -12.72
C GLY A 143 -6.92 -11.15 -12.05
N ILE A 144 -7.02 -11.16 -10.72
CA ILE A 144 -8.00 -10.37 -9.96
C ILE A 144 -7.58 -8.89 -9.83
N SER A 145 -6.29 -8.57 -9.97
CA SER A 145 -5.80 -7.20 -9.90
C SER A 145 -5.14 -6.76 -11.21
N ASN A 146 -5.57 -5.61 -11.74
CA ASN A 146 -4.82 -4.84 -12.73
C ASN A 146 -3.56 -4.17 -12.15
N VAL A 147 -3.28 -4.41 -10.87
CA VAL A 147 -2.13 -3.86 -10.13
C VAL A 147 -0.98 -4.85 -10.22
N GLU A 148 0.18 -4.41 -10.69
CA GLU A 148 1.41 -5.19 -10.65
C GLU A 148 1.84 -5.40 -9.20
N LEU A 149 1.54 -6.58 -8.66
CA LEU A 149 1.91 -6.92 -7.29
C LEU A 149 3.36 -7.37 -7.21
N THR A 150 4.11 -6.75 -6.30
CA THR A 150 5.50 -7.09 -5.97
C THR A 150 5.55 -8.09 -4.82
N THR A 151 6.70 -8.76 -4.65
CA THR A 151 6.93 -9.69 -3.53
C THR A 151 6.76 -9.02 -2.17
N VAL A 152 7.20 -7.76 -2.05
CA VAL A 152 7.08 -6.94 -0.83
C VAL A 152 5.61 -6.73 -0.47
N GLN A 153 4.76 -6.43 -1.44
CA GLN A 153 3.33 -6.23 -1.20
C GLN A 153 2.62 -7.51 -0.75
N ILE A 154 2.98 -8.67 -1.33
CA ILE A 154 2.44 -9.95 -0.86
C ILE A 154 2.91 -10.25 0.56
N GLU A 155 4.18 -9.96 0.87
CA GLU A 155 4.69 -10.12 2.22
C GLU A 155 3.94 -9.24 3.23
N GLU A 156 3.65 -7.97 2.90
CA GLU A 156 2.83 -7.09 3.73
C GLU A 156 1.41 -7.64 3.96
N LEU A 157 0.76 -8.14 2.90
CA LEU A 157 -0.56 -8.76 3.01
C LEU A 157 -0.53 -10.00 3.92
N VAL A 158 0.43 -10.89 3.70
CA VAL A 158 0.56 -12.13 4.48
C VAL A 158 0.93 -11.82 5.93
N ARG A 159 1.82 -10.86 6.19
CA ARG A 159 2.11 -10.38 7.54
C ARG A 159 0.85 -9.86 8.23
N ALA A 160 0.00 -9.11 7.52
CA ALA A 160 -1.27 -8.66 8.07
C ALA A 160 -2.18 -9.86 8.42
N LEU A 161 -2.27 -10.88 7.57
CA LEU A 161 -3.03 -12.12 7.87
C LEU A 161 -2.47 -12.89 9.06
N VAL A 162 -1.14 -12.85 9.27
CA VAL A 162 -0.48 -13.44 10.44
C VAL A 162 -0.84 -12.67 11.71
N LEU A 163 -0.86 -11.34 11.64
CA LEU A 163 -1.31 -10.48 12.75
C LEU A 163 -2.79 -10.67 13.08
N ASP A 164 -3.62 -10.88 12.05
CA ASP A 164 -5.04 -11.21 12.17
C ASP A 164 -5.26 -12.66 12.68
N ASN A 165 -4.18 -13.42 12.91
CA ASN A 165 -4.17 -14.81 13.39
C ASN A 165 -4.93 -15.81 12.48
N GLU A 166 -5.17 -15.46 11.22
CA GLU A 166 -5.79 -16.34 10.23
C GLU A 166 -4.77 -17.33 9.63
N VAL A 167 -3.51 -16.92 9.62
CA VAL A 167 -2.37 -17.65 9.06
C VAL A 167 -1.23 -17.69 10.08
N VAL A 168 -0.47 -18.78 10.12
CA VAL A 168 0.73 -18.94 10.93
C VAL A 168 1.96 -19.05 10.04
N GLU A 169 2.97 -18.26 10.34
CA GLU A 169 4.31 -18.41 9.76
C GLU A 169 5.03 -19.60 10.41
N VAL A 170 5.54 -20.50 9.57
CA VAL A 170 6.24 -21.71 9.99
C VAL A 170 7.47 -21.95 9.12
N LYS A 171 8.50 -22.58 9.68
CA LYS A 171 9.64 -23.08 8.90
C LYS A 171 9.38 -24.51 8.47
N SER A 172 9.63 -24.82 7.21
CA SER A 172 9.51 -26.17 6.67
C SER A 172 10.43 -27.14 7.41
N ASN A 173 9.90 -28.29 7.81
CA ASN A 173 10.67 -29.43 8.31
C ASN A 173 10.99 -30.45 7.19
N GLY A 174 10.56 -30.19 5.94
CA GLY A 174 10.75 -31.07 4.79
C GLY A 174 10.03 -32.41 4.88
N MET A 175 9.03 -32.56 5.75
CA MET A 175 8.31 -33.82 5.95
C MET A 175 6.79 -33.60 5.96
N GLY A 176 6.03 -34.57 5.46
CA GLY A 176 4.57 -34.54 5.47
C GLY A 176 4.00 -33.40 4.63
N GLU A 177 3.24 -32.49 5.26
CA GLU A 177 2.64 -31.33 4.57
C GLU A 177 3.70 -30.32 4.04
N PHE A 178 4.97 -30.49 4.42
CA PHE A 178 6.11 -29.68 3.99
C PHE A 178 7.04 -30.38 2.99
N ASP A 179 6.71 -31.58 2.52
CA ASP A 179 7.56 -32.40 1.64
C ASP A 179 8.00 -31.67 0.36
N SER A 180 7.11 -30.83 -0.19
CA SER A 180 7.37 -30.05 -1.40
C SER A 180 8.26 -28.81 -1.18
N ILE A 181 8.66 -28.53 0.07
CA ILE A 181 9.32 -27.28 0.44
C ILE A 181 10.67 -27.55 1.14
N PRO A 182 11.78 -26.93 0.70
CA PRO A 182 13.09 -27.12 1.32
C PRO A 182 13.08 -26.84 2.83
N VAL A 183 13.79 -27.70 3.58
CA VAL A 183 13.93 -27.57 5.03
C VAL A 183 14.46 -26.17 5.38
N GLY A 184 13.82 -25.53 6.36
CA GLY A 184 14.17 -24.19 6.84
C GLY A 184 13.57 -23.03 6.04
N LYS A 185 12.95 -23.26 4.87
CA LYS A 185 12.25 -22.20 4.13
C LYS A 185 10.98 -21.77 4.87
N VAL A 186 10.72 -20.46 4.88
CA VAL A 186 9.53 -19.87 5.51
C VAL A 186 8.30 -20.16 4.67
N CYS A 187 7.25 -20.62 5.34
CA CYS A 187 5.98 -21.02 4.77
C CYS A 187 4.84 -20.54 5.65
N TYR A 188 3.64 -20.58 5.10
CA TYR A 188 2.42 -20.12 5.73
C TYR A 188 1.38 -21.22 5.70
N LYS A 189 0.73 -21.45 6.83
CA LYS A 189 -0.39 -22.40 6.94
C LYS A 189 -1.57 -21.72 7.62
N SER A 190 -2.79 -22.18 7.37
CA SER A 190 -3.94 -21.67 8.13
C SER A 190 -3.80 -22.04 9.62
N THR A 191 -4.19 -21.10 10.49
CA THR A 191 -4.30 -21.35 11.94
C THR A 191 -5.45 -22.31 12.25
N SER A 192 -6.50 -22.31 11.41
CA SER A 192 -7.62 -23.22 11.60
C SER A 192 -7.19 -24.63 11.16
N LYS A 193 -7.22 -25.57 12.11
CA LYS A 193 -7.16 -26.99 11.79
C LYS A 193 -8.41 -27.34 10.97
N GLY A 194 -8.32 -27.30 9.64
CA GLY A 194 -9.19 -27.99 8.68
C GLY A 194 -10.60 -28.39 9.14
N SER A 195 -11.41 -27.48 9.66
CA SER A 195 -12.80 -27.75 9.99
C SER A 195 -13.62 -26.49 9.83
N ARG A 196 -14.72 -26.64 9.10
CA ARG A 196 -15.87 -25.74 9.05
C ARG A 196 -16.51 -25.61 10.43
N GLY A 197 -15.80 -25.02 11.37
CA GLY A 197 -16.28 -24.73 12.71
C GLY A 197 -15.56 -23.48 13.15
N ASP A 198 -16.33 -22.49 13.58
CA ASP A 198 -15.82 -21.27 14.19
C ASP A 198 -14.70 -21.59 15.19
N PRO A 199 -13.74 -20.66 15.39
CA PRO A 199 -12.75 -20.78 16.44
C PRO A 199 -13.48 -21.21 17.71
N LYS A 200 -13.12 -22.37 18.28
CA LYS A 200 -13.73 -22.82 19.54
C LYS A 200 -13.40 -21.77 20.58
N ILE A 201 -14.34 -20.85 20.81
CA ILE A 201 -14.29 -19.86 21.87
C ILE A 201 -13.96 -20.63 23.13
N GLY A 202 -12.85 -20.29 23.79
CA GLY A 202 -12.42 -20.99 24.98
C GLY A 202 -13.54 -20.95 26.02
N ALA A 203 -13.73 -22.04 26.77
CA ALA A 203 -14.82 -22.13 27.75
C ALA A 203 -14.82 -20.97 28.76
N MET A 204 -13.66 -20.35 29.01
CA MET A 204 -13.52 -19.19 29.89
C MET A 204 -14.04 -17.90 29.26
N SER A 205 -13.89 -17.70 27.94
CA SER A 205 -14.41 -16.53 27.23
C SER A 205 -15.93 -16.57 27.03
N SER A 206 -16.56 -17.73 27.21
CA SER A 206 -18.02 -17.90 27.15
C SER A 206 -18.73 -17.72 28.49
N ILE A 207 -17.99 -17.48 29.58
CA ILE A 207 -18.56 -17.27 30.93
C ILE A 207 -18.01 -15.98 31.54
N PRO A 208 -18.78 -15.30 32.41
CA PRO A 208 -18.36 -14.03 33.00
C PRO A 208 -17.06 -14.14 33.82
N CYS A 209 -16.70 -15.35 34.29
CA CYS A 209 -15.48 -15.57 35.06
C CYS A 209 -14.19 -15.34 34.26
N GLY A 210 -14.16 -15.59 32.94
CA GLY A 210 -12.93 -15.45 32.15
C GLY A 210 -12.50 -14.01 31.90
N VAL A 211 -13.39 -13.05 32.13
CA VAL A 211 -13.11 -11.60 32.02
C VAL A 211 -13.32 -10.88 33.36
N CYS A 212 -13.52 -11.61 34.45
CA CYS A 212 -13.83 -11.03 35.76
C CYS A 212 -12.59 -10.30 36.32
N PRO A 213 -12.66 -8.97 36.57
CA PRO A 213 -11.53 -8.19 37.06
C PRO A 213 -11.14 -8.52 38.51
N ARG A 214 -11.98 -9.30 39.21
CA ARG A 214 -11.81 -9.68 40.62
C ARG A 214 -11.76 -11.19 40.81
N ILE A 215 -11.41 -11.95 39.76
CA ILE A 215 -11.38 -13.42 39.83
C ILE A 215 -10.41 -13.94 40.89
N SER A 216 -9.30 -13.23 41.14
CA SER A 216 -8.32 -13.56 42.19
C SER A 216 -8.90 -13.47 43.61
N ASP A 217 -9.88 -12.60 43.80
CA ASP A 217 -10.47 -12.29 45.10
C ASP A 217 -11.74 -13.13 45.34
N CYS A 218 -12.17 -13.89 44.32
CA CYS A 218 -13.40 -14.66 44.32
C CYS A 218 -13.21 -16.01 45.02
N THR A 219 -13.83 -16.19 46.19
CA THR A 219 -13.76 -17.43 46.96
C THR A 219 -15.14 -17.84 47.47
N PRO A 220 -15.44 -19.14 47.66
CA PRO A 220 -16.77 -19.61 48.07
C PRO A 220 -17.34 -18.92 49.32
N ASP A 221 -16.47 -18.56 50.27
CA ASP A 221 -16.82 -17.98 51.57
C ASP A 221 -16.27 -16.56 51.77
N GLY A 222 -15.78 -15.93 50.69
CA GLY A 222 -15.25 -14.56 50.72
C GLY A 222 -16.33 -13.49 50.51
N ILE A 223 -15.94 -12.23 50.70
CA ILE A 223 -16.79 -11.05 50.42
C ILE A 223 -17.20 -11.03 48.93
N ILE A 224 -16.28 -11.42 48.05
CA ILE A 224 -16.56 -11.68 46.64
C ILE A 224 -16.70 -13.20 46.52
N SER A 225 -17.92 -13.67 46.28
CA SER A 225 -18.25 -15.10 46.22
C SER A 225 -19.02 -15.43 44.95
N PRO A 226 -18.79 -16.62 44.35
CA PRO A 226 -19.59 -17.10 43.23
C PRO A 226 -21.08 -17.21 43.59
N LYS A 227 -21.42 -17.47 44.87
CA LYS A 227 -22.80 -17.63 45.34
C LYS A 227 -23.61 -16.33 45.26
N THR A 228 -22.94 -15.18 45.42
CA THR A 228 -23.55 -13.84 45.43
C THR A 228 -23.10 -12.98 44.23
N CYS A 229 -22.50 -13.61 43.21
CA CYS A 229 -21.87 -12.92 42.10
C CYS A 229 -22.90 -12.30 41.15
N LYS A 230 -22.94 -10.96 41.11
CA LYS A 230 -23.82 -10.21 40.20
C LYS A 230 -23.58 -10.53 38.72
N TYR A 231 -22.32 -10.68 38.30
CA TYR A 231 -21.99 -11.01 36.90
C TYR A 231 -22.51 -12.39 36.50
N TYR A 232 -22.52 -13.34 37.44
CA TYR A 232 -22.99 -14.69 37.18
C TYR A 232 -24.53 -14.74 37.13
N SER A 233 -25.20 -14.06 38.06
CA SER A 233 -26.67 -13.93 38.03
C SER A 233 -27.16 -13.25 36.74
N GLN A 234 -26.58 -12.09 36.39
CA GLN A 234 -26.94 -11.38 35.16
C GLN A 234 -26.71 -12.21 33.90
N TRP A 235 -25.68 -13.06 33.88
CA TRP A 235 -25.39 -13.93 32.74
C TRP A 235 -26.36 -15.12 32.64
N LEU A 236 -26.87 -15.62 33.76
CA LEU A 236 -27.87 -16.70 33.81
C LEU A 236 -29.31 -16.23 33.56
N ASP A 237 -29.58 -14.93 33.73
CA ASP A 237 -30.91 -14.32 33.54
C ASP A 237 -31.26 -14.04 32.06
N PHE A 238 -30.39 -14.40 31.10
CA PHE A 238 -30.61 -14.36 29.64
C PHE A 238 -30.98 -15.74 29.09
#